data_AF-A0A8G1U8X5-F1
#
_entry.id   AF-A0A8G1U8X5-F1
#
_cell.length_a   1.000
_cell.length_b   1.000
_cell.length_c   1.000
_cell.angle_alpha   90.00
_cell.angle_beta   90.00
_cell.angle_gamma   90.00
#
_symmetry.space_group_name_H-M   'P 1'
#
loop_
_entity.id
_entity.type
_entity.pdbx_description
1 polymer ?
#
loop_
_entity_poly.entity_id
_entity_poly.type
_entity_poly.pdbx_seq_one_letter_code
_entity_poly.pdbx_strand_id
1 'polypeptide(L)'
;MFFAQYYLDCLSQASYLIADETTGRAVVVDPRRDVDEYLAEAEARGFTVEGVINTHFHADFLSGHLELAARTGAWIGYGRRAETEYPIRKLAEGERISLGEVVLEIMETPGHTPESISVLVRERAADPVPYGVLTGDALFVGDVGRPDLLASVGVTADRLGRMLYDSVQHKLMALPDEVRVFPAHGAGSACGKNLSTERQSTIGQQRATNYACAPMTEDEFVGIVTAGQPTAPGYFGYDADLNRRDRELFDAAALAVPLDADAFLARRADGVVVVDARDPLEFAAGHLAGAVNVPADGRFAEQSGTVLDPAWPLLVIAPRVASRRPSLGSPGSASTASPATSPTPRPPSAPSPSRCARPPAAPSPTCAPNSPAPNRRWSSTSAARASAPRAASPAPSISRWPNSRTASARYRRTAPSWCTAPAATAPPSRPACCATTATRRPPTCSAATAPGPPRPEPADRAAAERGTSGGRGNEPSAGRVDTGGGMSRTTRRVPRCTRTG
;
A
#
# COMPACT_ATOMS: atom_id res chain seq x y z
N MET A 1 22.99 -4.11 7.25
CA MET A 1 21.82 -4.37 6.38
C MET A 1 21.44 -3.09 5.67
N PHE A 2 21.11 -3.16 4.37
CA PHE A 2 20.47 -2.05 3.66
C PHE A 2 18.94 -2.17 3.69
N PHE A 3 18.27 -1.08 4.02
CA PHE A 3 16.81 -0.97 4.03
C PHE A 3 16.42 0.45 3.57
N ALA A 4 15.67 0.55 2.47
CA ALA A 4 15.14 1.80 1.96
C ALA A 4 13.61 1.72 1.80
N GLN A 5 12.90 2.75 2.25
CA GLN A 5 11.49 2.98 1.98
C GLN A 5 11.37 4.06 0.91
N TYR A 6 10.68 3.74 -0.18
CA TYR A 6 10.27 4.68 -1.23
C TYR A 6 8.79 4.97 -1.04
N TYR A 7 8.39 6.24 -1.21
CA TYR A 7 7.02 6.66 -0.94
C TYR A 7 6.50 7.54 -2.07
N LEU A 8 5.36 7.17 -2.65
CA LEU A 8 4.69 7.89 -3.73
C LEU A 8 3.50 8.66 -3.16
N ASP A 9 3.71 9.97 -2.92
CA ASP A 9 2.74 10.81 -2.20
C ASP A 9 1.36 10.93 -2.89
N CYS A 10 1.28 10.80 -4.22
CA CYS A 10 0.01 10.92 -4.95
C CYS A 10 -0.93 9.71 -4.82
N LEU A 11 -0.41 8.56 -4.36
CA LEU A 11 -1.18 7.36 -4.00
C LEU A 11 -1.06 7.02 -2.49
N SER A 12 -0.22 7.76 -1.75
CA SER A 12 0.19 7.42 -0.38
C SER A 12 0.80 6.01 -0.24
N GLN A 13 1.45 5.53 -1.30
CA GLN A 13 1.98 4.17 -1.42
C GLN A 13 3.44 4.09 -0.95
N ALA A 14 3.78 3.02 -0.24
CA ALA A 14 5.10 2.72 0.27
C ALA A 14 5.62 1.39 -0.27
N SER A 15 6.87 1.40 -0.72
CA SER A 15 7.56 0.25 -1.30
C SER A 15 8.99 0.17 -0.74
N TYR A 16 9.59 -1.02 -0.73
CA TYR A 16 10.79 -1.25 0.07
C TYR A 16 11.87 -2.02 -0.70
N LEU A 17 13.12 -1.53 -0.67
CA LEU A 17 14.30 -2.28 -1.11
C LEU A 17 15.07 -2.75 0.12
N ILE A 18 15.24 -4.06 0.24
CA ILE A 18 15.92 -4.71 1.37
C ILE A 18 17.08 -5.52 0.80
N ALA A 19 18.29 -5.29 1.28
CA ALA A 19 19.47 -5.99 0.79
C ALA A 19 20.45 -6.36 1.91
N ASP A 20 21.11 -7.48 1.70
CA ASP A 20 22.28 -7.87 2.47
C ASP A 20 23.55 -7.28 1.84
N GLU A 21 24.24 -6.41 2.57
CA GLU A 21 25.41 -5.68 2.06
C GLU A 21 26.66 -6.57 1.92
N THR A 22 26.67 -7.77 2.48
CA THR A 22 27.81 -8.70 2.42
C THR A 22 27.75 -9.59 1.17
N THR A 23 26.54 -9.98 0.77
CA THR A 23 26.28 -10.82 -0.41
C THR A 23 25.85 -10.03 -1.65
N GLY A 24 25.36 -8.79 -1.44
CA GLY A 24 24.69 -7.98 -2.46
C GLY A 24 23.29 -8.47 -2.83
N ARG A 25 22.73 -9.51 -2.20
CA ARG A 25 21.42 -10.06 -2.57
C ARG A 25 20.30 -9.17 -2.02
N ALA A 26 19.32 -8.87 -2.87
CA ALA A 26 18.24 -7.93 -2.57
C ALA A 26 16.86 -8.42 -2.98
N VAL A 27 15.84 -7.94 -2.28
CA VAL A 27 14.41 -8.12 -2.58
C VAL A 27 13.71 -6.76 -2.56
N VAL A 28 12.79 -6.56 -3.50
CA VAL A 28 11.87 -5.42 -3.49
C VAL A 28 10.50 -5.89 -2.99
N VAL A 29 9.88 -5.12 -2.09
CA VAL A 29 8.53 -5.37 -1.57
C VAL A 29 7.58 -4.28 -2.06
N ASP A 30 6.43 -4.70 -2.60
CA ASP A 30 5.35 -3.87 -3.14
C ASP A 30 5.82 -2.79 -4.15
N PRO A 31 6.56 -3.15 -5.21
CA PRO A 31 7.13 -2.18 -6.15
C PRO A 31 6.06 -1.42 -6.93
N ARG A 32 6.28 -0.12 -7.13
CA ARG A 32 5.60 0.68 -8.14
C ARG A 32 5.95 0.19 -9.55
N ARG A 33 5.11 0.49 -10.54
CA ARG A 33 5.36 0.13 -11.95
C ARG A 33 6.57 0.83 -12.57
N ASP A 34 6.97 2.00 -12.07
CA ASP A 34 8.16 2.75 -12.50
C ASP A 34 9.45 2.24 -11.84
N VAL A 35 9.85 1.02 -12.18
CA VAL A 35 10.87 0.26 -11.43
C VAL A 35 12.32 0.77 -11.55
N ASP A 36 12.54 1.91 -12.22
CA ASP A 36 13.86 2.50 -12.48
C ASP A 36 14.57 2.94 -11.20
N GLU A 37 13.87 3.51 -10.24
CA GLU A 37 14.50 4.00 -9.00
C GLU A 37 15.09 2.85 -8.16
N TYR A 38 14.39 1.70 -8.10
CA TYR A 38 14.88 0.52 -7.40
C TYR A 38 16.12 -0.09 -8.08
N LEU A 39 16.13 -0.15 -9.42
CA LEU A 39 17.28 -0.70 -10.15
C LEU A 39 18.48 0.25 -10.15
N ALA A 40 18.26 1.56 -10.20
CA ALA A 40 19.34 2.55 -10.09
C ALA A 40 20.01 2.50 -8.70
N GLU A 41 19.23 2.39 -7.62
CA GLU A 41 19.79 2.24 -6.26
C GLU A 41 20.52 0.90 -6.10
N ALA A 42 19.97 -0.19 -6.67
CA ALA A 42 20.61 -1.50 -6.65
C ALA A 42 21.95 -1.49 -7.42
N GLU A 43 21.97 -0.96 -8.65
CA GLU A 43 23.18 -0.84 -9.47
C GLU A 43 24.25 0.02 -8.77
N ALA A 44 23.86 1.18 -8.25
CA ALA A 44 24.76 2.11 -7.55
C ALA A 44 25.44 1.51 -6.30
N ARG A 45 24.84 0.45 -5.72
CA ARG A 45 25.36 -0.26 -4.54
C ARG A 45 25.92 -1.65 -4.83
N GLY A 46 25.88 -2.11 -6.08
CA GLY A 46 26.28 -3.47 -6.46
C GLY A 46 25.33 -4.56 -5.96
N PHE A 47 24.05 -4.23 -5.74
CA PHE A 47 23.03 -5.19 -5.33
C PHE A 47 22.40 -5.90 -6.54
N THR A 48 22.03 -7.16 -6.34
CA THR A 48 21.27 -7.99 -7.29
C THR A 48 19.87 -8.22 -6.73
N VAL A 49 18.85 -7.64 -7.37
CA VAL A 49 17.44 -7.91 -7.05
C VAL A 49 17.08 -9.30 -7.55
N GLU A 50 17.03 -10.27 -6.64
CA GLU A 50 16.73 -11.67 -6.97
C GLU A 50 15.25 -12.04 -6.77
N GLY A 51 14.49 -11.20 -6.08
CA GLY A 51 13.10 -11.45 -5.75
C GLY A 51 12.26 -10.20 -5.61
N VAL A 52 10.98 -10.34 -5.92
CA VAL A 52 9.93 -9.36 -5.67
C VAL A 52 8.88 -10.00 -4.80
N ILE A 53 8.50 -9.37 -3.70
CA ILE A 53 7.37 -9.81 -2.87
C ILE A 53 6.26 -8.78 -3.02
N ASN A 54 5.06 -9.23 -3.38
CA ASN A 54 3.86 -8.45 -3.15
C ASN A 54 3.19 -8.97 -1.88
N THR A 55 2.85 -8.06 -0.96
CA THR A 55 2.13 -8.39 0.27
C THR A 55 0.72 -8.88 -0.03
N HIS A 56 0.09 -8.39 -1.11
CA HIS A 56 -1.24 -8.78 -1.57
C HIS A 56 -1.46 -8.38 -3.03
N PHE A 57 -2.63 -8.71 -3.60
CA PHE A 57 -3.08 -8.08 -4.85
C PHE A 57 -3.55 -6.65 -4.60
N HIS A 58 -2.64 -5.69 -4.76
CA HIS A 58 -2.91 -4.26 -4.68
C HIS A 58 -4.08 -3.86 -5.58
N ALA A 59 -4.96 -3.01 -5.06
CA ALA A 59 -6.15 -2.53 -5.77
C ALA A 59 -6.03 -1.07 -6.24
N ASP A 60 -5.10 -0.30 -5.69
CA ASP A 60 -4.95 1.14 -5.92
C ASP A 60 -3.74 1.52 -6.78
N PHE A 61 -2.93 0.53 -7.18
CA PHE A 61 -1.88 0.70 -8.19
C PHE A 61 -1.53 -0.61 -8.89
N LEU A 62 -1.02 -0.51 -10.12
CA LEU A 62 -0.35 -1.61 -10.81
C LEU A 62 1.06 -1.83 -10.26
N SER A 63 1.31 -3.00 -9.66
CA SER A 63 2.61 -3.36 -9.10
C SER A 63 3.62 -3.69 -10.21
N GLY A 64 4.86 -3.21 -10.05
CA GLY A 64 5.98 -3.38 -10.98
C GLY A 64 6.68 -4.74 -10.95
N HIS A 65 6.01 -5.78 -10.46
CA HIS A 65 6.61 -7.11 -10.30
C HIS A 65 6.96 -7.78 -11.64
N LEU A 66 6.14 -7.61 -12.68
CA LEU A 66 6.47 -8.09 -14.03
C LEU A 66 7.63 -7.30 -14.63
N GLU A 67 7.63 -5.98 -14.46
CA GLU A 67 8.68 -5.09 -14.93
C GLU A 67 10.05 -5.42 -14.28
N LEU A 68 10.10 -5.65 -12.96
CA LEU A 68 11.32 -6.10 -12.27
C LEU A 68 11.75 -7.50 -12.72
N ALA A 69 10.84 -8.48 -12.77
CA ALA A 69 11.16 -9.85 -13.16
C ALA A 69 11.71 -9.92 -14.60
N ALA A 70 11.13 -9.17 -15.54
CA ALA A 70 11.60 -9.09 -16.91
C ALA A 70 13.00 -8.47 -17.05
N ARG A 71 13.36 -7.52 -16.17
CA ARG A 71 14.65 -6.80 -16.21
C ARG A 71 15.78 -7.48 -15.43
N THR A 72 15.46 -8.28 -14.42
CA THR A 72 16.46 -8.85 -13.48
C THR A 72 16.47 -10.37 -13.45
N GLY A 73 15.41 -11.03 -13.93
CA GLY A 73 15.19 -12.47 -13.70
C GLY A 73 14.71 -12.80 -12.29
N ALA A 74 14.32 -11.81 -11.49
CA ALA A 74 13.79 -12.01 -10.14
C ALA A 74 12.55 -12.91 -10.11
N TRP A 75 12.44 -13.75 -9.07
CA TRP A 75 11.20 -14.47 -8.80
C TRP A 75 10.13 -13.53 -8.24
N ILE A 76 8.86 -13.77 -8.59
CA ILE A 76 7.72 -13.02 -8.04
C ILE A 76 7.08 -13.86 -6.95
N GLY A 77 6.88 -13.29 -5.76
CA GLY A 77 6.32 -13.93 -4.59
C GLY A 77 5.03 -13.27 -4.11
N TYR A 78 4.06 -14.10 -3.72
CA TYR A 78 2.81 -13.72 -3.08
C TYR A 78 2.48 -14.74 -2.00
N GLY A 79 1.56 -14.42 -1.08
CA GLY A 79 1.01 -15.41 -0.16
C GLY A 79 0.39 -16.61 -0.88
N ARG A 80 0.50 -17.79 -0.27
CA ARG A 80 0.12 -19.09 -0.86
C ARG A 80 -1.33 -19.27 -1.36
N ARG A 81 -2.23 -18.34 -1.06
CA ARG A 81 -3.63 -18.31 -1.59
C ARG A 81 -3.77 -17.48 -2.87
N ALA A 82 -2.72 -16.81 -3.31
CA ALA A 82 -2.68 -16.09 -4.57
C ALA A 82 -2.79 -17.07 -5.76
N GLU A 83 -3.53 -16.65 -6.77
CA GLU A 83 -3.62 -17.31 -8.08
C GLU A 83 -3.39 -16.24 -9.16
N THR A 84 -2.53 -16.54 -10.12
CA THR A 84 -2.04 -15.62 -11.15
C THR A 84 -1.93 -16.34 -12.50
N GLU A 85 -1.96 -15.60 -13.60
CA GLU A 85 -1.73 -16.15 -14.94
C GLU A 85 -0.22 -16.39 -15.22
N TYR A 86 0.66 -15.64 -14.55
CA TYR A 86 2.12 -15.78 -14.61
C TYR A 86 2.67 -16.62 -13.43
N PRO A 87 3.90 -17.16 -13.54
CA PRO A 87 4.51 -17.97 -12.49
C PRO A 87 4.81 -17.16 -11.21
N ILE A 88 4.43 -17.72 -10.05
CA ILE A 88 4.73 -17.15 -8.73
C ILE A 88 5.31 -18.18 -7.75
N ARG A 89 6.16 -17.72 -6.83
CA ARG A 89 6.53 -18.42 -5.60
C ARG A 89 5.41 -18.23 -4.58
N LYS A 90 4.72 -19.31 -4.22
CA LYS A 90 3.65 -19.31 -3.20
C LYS A 90 4.26 -19.35 -1.80
N LEU A 91 4.43 -18.16 -1.23
CA LEU A 91 5.07 -17.94 0.07
C LEU A 91 4.21 -18.45 1.23
N ALA A 92 4.85 -19.11 2.20
CA ALA A 92 4.20 -19.81 3.30
C ALA A 92 4.41 -19.14 4.67
N GLU A 93 3.45 -19.31 5.59
CA GLU A 93 3.63 -19.02 7.02
C GLU A 93 4.95 -19.62 7.56
N GLY A 94 5.77 -18.78 8.19
CA GLY A 94 7.06 -19.16 8.77
C GLY A 94 8.18 -19.43 7.75
N GLU A 95 7.94 -19.25 6.44
CA GLU A 95 8.97 -19.39 5.42
C GLU A 95 10.05 -18.33 5.60
N ARG A 96 11.32 -18.74 5.56
CA ARG A 96 12.48 -17.85 5.70
C ARG A 96 13.25 -17.75 4.40
N ILE A 97 13.43 -16.53 3.93
CA ILE A 97 14.22 -16.15 2.75
C ILE A 97 15.48 -15.45 3.26
N SER A 98 16.61 -16.14 3.25
CA SER A 98 17.91 -15.54 3.56
C SER A 98 18.44 -14.82 2.32
N LEU A 99 18.80 -13.54 2.48
CA LEU A 99 19.62 -12.78 1.54
C LEU A 99 21.11 -12.93 1.90
N GLY A 100 21.42 -13.06 3.19
CA GLY A 100 22.74 -13.39 3.70
C GLY A 100 22.65 -13.57 5.21
N GLU A 101 23.22 -12.62 5.96
CA GLU A 101 22.85 -12.38 7.34
C GLU A 101 21.37 -11.95 7.45
N VAL A 102 20.93 -11.09 6.53
CA VAL A 102 19.55 -10.59 6.47
C VAL A 102 18.59 -11.72 6.12
N VAL A 103 17.51 -11.84 6.90
CA VAL A 103 16.44 -12.83 6.71
C VAL A 103 15.08 -12.15 6.68
N LEU A 104 14.30 -12.48 5.66
CA LEU A 104 12.88 -12.17 5.57
C LEU A 104 12.08 -13.40 6.03
N GLU A 105 11.17 -13.23 6.97
CA GLU A 105 10.31 -14.29 7.52
C GLU A 105 8.84 -13.95 7.19
N ILE A 106 8.15 -14.86 6.51
CA ILE A 106 6.80 -14.63 5.98
C ILE A 106 5.75 -14.95 7.05
N MET A 107 4.81 -14.03 7.26
CA MET A 107 3.63 -14.21 8.11
C MET A 107 2.37 -14.10 7.25
N GLU A 108 1.48 -15.09 7.24
CA GLU A 108 0.16 -14.92 6.63
C GLU A 108 -0.68 -13.97 7.48
N THR A 109 -1.05 -12.83 6.92
CA THR A 109 -1.86 -11.79 7.57
C THR A 109 -3.12 -11.48 6.75
N PRO A 110 -3.94 -12.50 6.43
CA PRO A 110 -5.16 -12.33 5.66
C PRO A 110 -6.13 -11.37 6.37
N GLY A 111 -6.88 -10.60 5.60
CA GLY A 111 -7.90 -9.72 6.16
C GLY A 111 -8.26 -8.57 5.25
N HIS A 112 -7.27 -7.82 4.77
CA HIS A 112 -7.49 -6.92 3.64
C HIS A 112 -7.78 -7.72 2.35
N THR A 113 -6.96 -8.75 2.11
CA THR A 113 -7.22 -9.80 1.10
C THR A 113 -7.06 -11.20 1.71
N PRO A 114 -7.59 -12.27 1.09
CA PRO A 114 -7.38 -13.64 1.53
C PRO A 114 -5.92 -14.11 1.48
N GLU A 115 -5.13 -13.58 0.55
CA GLU A 115 -3.72 -13.93 0.32
C GLU A 115 -2.71 -13.00 1.00
N SER A 116 -3.16 -11.95 1.70
CA SER A 116 -2.29 -10.99 2.38
C SER A 116 -1.23 -11.68 3.25
N ILE A 117 0.02 -11.25 3.08
CA ILE A 117 1.17 -11.60 3.91
C ILE A 117 1.85 -10.34 4.42
N SER A 118 2.45 -10.46 5.60
CA SER A 118 3.42 -9.51 6.14
C SER A 118 4.82 -10.12 6.08
N VAL A 119 5.84 -9.27 5.90
CA VAL A 119 7.24 -9.70 5.82
C VAL A 119 8.00 -9.18 7.03
N LEU A 120 8.40 -10.09 7.92
CA LEU A 120 9.17 -9.80 9.12
C LEU A 120 10.66 -9.75 8.76
N VAL A 121 11.30 -8.59 8.89
CA VAL A 121 12.70 -8.34 8.54
C VAL A 121 13.58 -8.53 9.78
N ARG A 122 14.62 -9.35 9.64
CA ARG A 122 15.69 -9.54 10.62
C ARG A 122 17.02 -9.14 10.01
N GLU A 123 17.80 -8.30 10.68
CA GLU A 123 19.17 -7.98 10.24
C GLU A 123 20.07 -9.22 10.33
N ARG A 124 19.93 -10.01 11.40
CA ARG A 124 20.47 -11.37 11.53
C ARG A 124 19.41 -12.36 11.96
N ALA A 125 19.48 -13.57 11.42
CA ALA A 125 18.54 -14.67 11.70
C ALA A 125 18.33 -15.00 13.20
N ALA A 126 19.34 -14.71 14.04
CA ALA A 126 19.36 -15.00 15.48
C ALA A 126 18.99 -13.79 16.36
N ASP A 127 18.70 -12.61 15.78
CA ASP A 127 18.35 -11.42 16.57
C ASP A 127 17.04 -11.67 17.34
N PRO A 128 16.99 -11.39 18.67
CA PRO A 128 15.81 -11.65 19.49
C PRO A 128 14.63 -10.74 19.11
N VAL A 129 14.94 -9.53 18.64
CA VAL A 129 13.99 -8.53 18.18
C VAL A 129 14.18 -8.34 16.66
N PRO A 130 13.17 -8.64 15.83
CA PRO A 130 13.17 -8.28 14.41
C PRO A 130 13.32 -6.76 14.20
N TYR A 131 14.00 -6.36 13.12
CA TYR A 131 14.15 -4.94 12.76
C TYR A 131 12.81 -4.25 12.52
N GLY A 132 11.89 -4.96 11.86
CA GLY A 132 10.54 -4.47 11.59
C GLY A 132 9.68 -5.50 10.85
N VAL A 133 8.40 -5.21 10.73
CA VAL A 133 7.43 -5.95 9.94
C VAL A 133 6.86 -5.04 8.86
N LEU A 134 6.96 -5.50 7.61
CA LEU A 134 6.29 -4.91 6.45
C LEU A 134 4.88 -5.46 6.46
N THR A 135 3.90 -4.64 6.82
CA THR A 135 2.54 -5.10 7.14
C THR A 135 1.60 -5.15 5.94
N GLY A 136 2.05 -4.71 4.77
CA GLY A 136 1.18 -4.48 3.62
C GLY A 136 0.01 -3.58 4.06
N ASP A 137 -1.19 -4.02 3.72
CA ASP A 137 -2.44 -3.39 4.13
C ASP A 137 -3.13 -4.11 5.29
N ALA A 138 -2.48 -5.08 5.96
CA ALA A 138 -3.06 -5.73 7.15
C ALA A 138 -3.07 -4.81 8.39
N LEU A 139 -2.09 -3.90 8.50
CA LEU A 139 -1.99 -2.94 9.61
C LEU A 139 -1.33 -1.64 9.12
N PHE A 140 -1.99 -0.52 9.39
CA PHE A 140 -1.49 0.83 9.11
C PHE A 140 -1.03 1.52 10.40
N VAL A 141 -0.41 2.70 10.27
CA VAL A 141 -0.16 3.56 11.43
C VAL A 141 -1.47 4.23 11.85
N GLY A 142 -2.07 3.71 12.92
CA GLY A 142 -3.31 4.23 13.52
C GLY A 142 -4.62 3.59 13.01
N ASP A 143 -4.55 2.69 12.03
CA ASP A 143 -5.72 2.02 11.44
C ASP A 143 -5.35 0.61 10.91
N VAL A 144 -6.28 -0.08 10.24
CA VAL A 144 -6.08 -1.37 9.55
C VAL A 144 -6.70 -1.34 8.15
N GLY A 145 -6.34 -2.30 7.30
CA GLY A 145 -6.92 -2.46 5.97
C GLY A 145 -8.42 -2.68 6.00
N ARG A 146 -9.13 -2.04 5.08
CA ARG A 146 -10.56 -2.29 4.87
C ARG A 146 -10.81 -3.73 4.39
N PRO A 147 -11.77 -4.49 4.97
CA PRO A 147 -12.00 -5.89 4.63
C PRO A 147 -13.07 -6.11 3.54
N ASP A 148 -13.51 -5.09 2.81
CA ASP A 148 -14.73 -5.12 1.98
C ASP A 148 -14.49 -5.11 0.45
N LEU A 149 -13.25 -4.86 -0.02
CA LEU A 149 -12.94 -4.71 -1.46
C LEU A 149 -13.31 -5.93 -2.33
N LEU A 150 -13.34 -7.13 -1.74
CA LEU A 150 -13.61 -8.38 -2.46
C LEU A 150 -15.07 -8.87 -2.33
N ALA A 151 -15.97 -8.03 -1.81
CA ALA A 151 -17.41 -8.33 -1.76
C ALA A 151 -18.01 -8.60 -3.14
N SER A 152 -17.51 -7.91 -4.18
CA SER A 152 -17.89 -8.08 -5.58
C SER A 152 -17.55 -9.46 -6.17
N VAL A 153 -16.54 -10.15 -5.62
CA VAL A 153 -16.10 -11.49 -6.06
C VAL A 153 -16.47 -12.60 -5.07
N GLY A 154 -17.44 -12.34 -4.19
CA GLY A 154 -18.05 -13.35 -3.31
C GLY A 154 -17.34 -13.59 -1.98
N VAL A 155 -16.37 -12.75 -1.59
CA VAL A 155 -15.76 -12.79 -0.25
C VAL A 155 -16.39 -11.71 0.63
N THR A 156 -17.11 -12.11 1.68
CA THR A 156 -17.84 -11.15 2.52
C THR A 156 -16.92 -10.34 3.44
N ALA A 157 -17.32 -9.09 3.71
CA ALA A 157 -16.60 -8.20 4.64
C ALA A 157 -16.54 -8.74 6.08
N ASP A 158 -17.56 -9.48 6.52
CA ASP A 158 -17.54 -10.21 7.80
C ASP A 158 -16.40 -11.25 7.82
N ARG A 159 -16.32 -12.11 6.80
CA ARG A 159 -15.28 -13.15 6.71
C ARG A 159 -13.87 -12.56 6.70
N LEU A 160 -13.66 -11.51 5.91
CA LEU A 160 -12.38 -10.80 5.83
C LEU A 160 -12.06 -10.06 7.13
N GLY A 161 -13.06 -9.44 7.79
CA GLY A 161 -12.90 -8.83 9.11
C GLY A 161 -12.47 -9.83 10.20
N ARG A 162 -13.00 -11.06 10.19
CA ARG A 162 -12.59 -12.13 11.13
C ARG A 162 -11.17 -12.62 10.85
N MET A 163 -10.79 -12.75 9.58
CA MET A 163 -9.40 -13.07 9.20
C MET A 163 -8.45 -11.95 9.65
N LEU A 164 -8.86 -10.69 9.48
CA LEU A 164 -8.08 -9.51 9.90
C LEU A 164 -7.92 -9.43 11.42
N TYR A 165 -8.97 -9.79 12.18
CA TYR A 165 -8.91 -9.89 13.65
C TYR A 165 -7.78 -10.83 14.10
N ASP A 166 -7.75 -12.07 13.59
CA ASP A 166 -6.68 -13.04 13.89
C ASP A 166 -5.29 -12.50 13.50
N SER A 167 -5.18 -11.91 12.30
CA SER A 167 -3.92 -11.35 11.79
C SER A 167 -3.38 -10.22 12.67
N VAL A 168 -4.25 -9.32 13.15
CA VAL A 168 -3.85 -8.19 13.99
C VAL A 168 -3.63 -8.64 15.43
N GLN A 169 -4.65 -9.22 16.08
CA GLN A 169 -4.67 -9.48 17.52
C GLN A 169 -3.83 -10.68 17.94
N HIS A 170 -3.76 -11.74 17.11
CA HIS A 170 -3.06 -12.97 17.46
C HIS A 170 -1.69 -13.13 16.80
N LYS A 171 -1.43 -12.49 15.65
CA LYS A 171 -0.11 -12.54 14.99
C LYS A 171 0.71 -11.26 15.16
N LEU A 172 0.24 -10.13 14.62
CA LEU A 172 1.03 -8.88 14.66
C LEU A 172 1.22 -8.38 16.10
N MET A 173 0.18 -8.41 16.93
CA MET A 173 0.27 -8.05 18.35
C MET A 173 1.02 -9.06 19.23
N ALA A 174 1.43 -10.23 18.70
CA ALA A 174 2.33 -11.16 19.39
C ALA A 174 3.82 -10.83 19.19
N LEU A 175 4.16 -9.88 18.30
CA LEU A 175 5.53 -9.41 18.10
C LEU A 175 6.00 -8.52 19.28
N PRO A 176 7.33 -8.43 19.55
CA PRO A 176 7.89 -7.49 20.52
C PRO A 176 7.55 -6.04 20.19
N ASP A 177 7.37 -5.22 21.23
CA ASP A 177 6.90 -3.83 21.10
C ASP A 177 7.88 -2.90 20.37
N GLU A 178 9.17 -3.27 20.35
CA GLU A 178 10.25 -2.59 19.65
C GLU A 178 10.25 -2.83 18.12
N VAL A 179 9.55 -3.85 17.63
CA VAL A 179 9.49 -4.17 16.19
C VAL A 179 8.83 -3.01 15.45
N ARG A 180 9.54 -2.44 14.46
CA ARG A 180 9.04 -1.34 13.64
C ARG A 180 7.91 -1.81 12.72
N VAL A 181 6.93 -0.95 12.46
CA VAL A 181 5.79 -1.22 11.58
C VAL A 181 5.95 -0.40 10.31
N PHE A 182 5.91 -1.07 9.16
CA PHE A 182 6.11 -0.53 7.83
C PHE A 182 4.90 -0.89 6.92
N PRO A 183 3.86 -0.06 6.85
CA PRO A 183 2.69 -0.32 6.03
C PRO A 183 2.93 -0.05 4.55
N ALA A 184 2.19 -0.71 3.66
CA ALA A 184 2.22 -0.37 2.23
C ALA A 184 1.48 0.96 1.92
N HIS A 185 0.63 1.47 2.82
CA HIS A 185 -0.06 2.75 2.64
C HIS A 185 -0.04 3.68 3.87
N GLY A 186 -0.14 4.99 3.63
CA GLY A 186 -0.21 6.07 4.64
C GLY A 186 -1.33 7.09 4.40
N ALA A 187 -1.29 8.22 5.13
CA ALA A 187 -2.33 9.26 5.14
C ALA A 187 -2.97 9.54 3.77
N GLY A 188 -4.28 9.34 3.67
CA GLY A 188 -5.08 9.64 2.49
C GLY A 188 -5.21 8.53 1.45
N SER A 189 -4.59 7.35 1.61
CA SER A 189 -4.98 6.18 0.78
C SER A 189 -6.43 5.77 1.07
N ALA A 190 -7.16 5.33 0.05
CA ALA A 190 -8.54 4.81 0.15
C ALA A 190 -8.63 3.33 0.62
N CYS A 191 -7.48 2.71 0.92
CA CYS A 191 -7.38 1.34 1.46
C CYS A 191 -7.57 1.26 2.99
N GLY A 192 -7.53 2.40 3.69
CA GLY A 192 -7.90 2.54 5.10
C GLY A 192 -8.80 3.76 5.34
N LYS A 193 -9.21 3.99 6.59
CA LYS A 193 -10.23 4.97 6.96
C LYS A 193 -9.65 6.24 7.61
N ASN A 194 -8.61 6.10 8.43
CA ASN A 194 -7.98 7.15 9.22
C ASN A 194 -6.44 6.96 9.32
N LEU A 195 -5.74 6.81 8.19
CA LEU A 195 -4.29 6.60 8.20
C LEU A 195 -3.51 7.84 8.68
N SER A 196 -2.48 7.63 9.51
CA SER A 196 -1.55 8.68 9.96
C SER A 196 -0.63 9.19 8.85
N THR A 197 -0.12 10.41 9.01
CA THR A 197 0.94 11.00 8.16
C THR A 197 2.32 10.42 8.44
N GLU A 198 2.49 9.71 9.56
CA GLU A 198 3.72 9.00 9.90
C GLU A 198 3.93 7.78 9.00
N ARG A 199 5.07 7.71 8.30
CA ARG A 199 5.39 6.64 7.33
C ARG A 199 5.85 5.31 7.97
N GLN A 200 5.96 5.26 9.29
CA GLN A 200 6.33 4.09 10.08
C GLN A 200 5.88 4.25 11.54
N SER A 201 5.88 3.16 12.31
CA SER A 201 5.62 3.16 13.76
C SER A 201 6.33 1.98 14.44
N THR A 202 5.89 1.54 15.62
CA THR A 202 6.29 0.25 16.24
C THR A 202 5.07 -0.51 16.74
N ILE A 203 5.23 -1.82 16.95
CA ILE A 203 4.16 -2.68 17.49
C ILE A 203 3.67 -2.17 18.84
N GLY A 204 4.56 -1.73 19.74
CA GLY A 204 4.18 -1.16 21.03
C GLY A 204 3.40 0.15 20.91
N GLN A 205 3.78 1.03 19.97
CA GLN A 205 3.01 2.25 19.71
C GLN A 205 1.63 1.92 19.13
N GLN A 206 1.54 0.99 18.16
CA GLN A 206 0.26 0.56 17.61
C GLN A 206 -0.63 -0.10 18.69
N ARG A 207 -0.08 -0.96 19.53
CA ARG A 207 -0.79 -1.55 20.69
C ARG A 207 -1.35 -0.49 21.65
N ALA A 208 -0.63 0.62 21.82
CA ALA A 208 -1.02 1.71 22.72
C ALA A 208 -2.02 2.71 22.12
N THR A 209 -2.02 2.93 20.79
CA THR A 209 -2.78 4.04 20.17
C THR A 209 -3.70 3.64 19.01
N ASN A 210 -3.51 2.48 18.37
CA ASN A 210 -4.36 2.03 17.27
C ASN A 210 -5.59 1.30 17.85
N TYR A 211 -6.78 1.79 17.51
CA TYR A 211 -8.03 1.23 18.04
C TYR A 211 -8.17 -0.26 17.71
N ALA A 212 -7.71 -0.70 16.53
CA ALA A 212 -7.83 -2.08 16.07
C ALA A 212 -6.85 -3.05 16.76
N CYS A 213 -5.81 -2.51 17.41
CA CYS A 213 -4.81 -3.26 18.16
C CYS A 213 -5.13 -3.36 19.67
N ALA A 214 -6.12 -2.60 20.15
CA ALA A 214 -6.59 -2.71 21.52
C ALA A 214 -7.36 -4.04 21.73
N PRO A 215 -7.21 -4.74 22.87
CA PRO A 215 -7.94 -5.98 23.11
C PRO A 215 -9.46 -5.79 23.08
N MET A 216 -10.14 -6.54 22.22
CA MET A 216 -11.59 -6.56 22.05
C MET A 216 -12.06 -7.94 21.55
N THR A 217 -13.37 -8.19 21.54
CA THR A 217 -13.92 -9.40 20.92
C THR A 217 -13.89 -9.34 19.40
N GLU A 218 -13.89 -10.50 18.74
CA GLU A 218 -13.92 -10.62 17.28
C GLU A 218 -15.14 -9.90 16.67
N ASP A 219 -16.33 -10.03 17.27
CA ASP A 219 -17.54 -9.39 16.77
C ASP A 219 -17.52 -7.85 16.95
N GLU A 220 -16.91 -7.34 18.03
CA GLU A 220 -16.67 -5.89 18.20
C GLU A 220 -15.68 -5.39 17.13
N PHE A 221 -14.59 -6.11 16.89
CA PHE A 221 -13.61 -5.77 15.86
C PHE A 221 -14.26 -5.71 14.49
N VAL A 222 -14.94 -6.78 14.06
CA VAL A 222 -15.65 -6.85 12.77
C VAL A 222 -16.66 -5.71 12.65
N GLY A 223 -17.43 -5.43 13.71
CA GLY A 223 -18.38 -4.33 13.76
C GLY A 223 -17.74 -2.95 13.57
N ILE A 224 -16.53 -2.72 14.09
CA ILE A 224 -15.82 -1.44 13.95
C ILE A 224 -15.17 -1.33 12.56
N VAL A 225 -14.42 -2.35 12.11
CA VAL A 225 -13.63 -2.27 10.86
C VAL A 225 -14.49 -2.34 9.60
N THR A 226 -15.72 -2.86 9.67
CA THR A 226 -16.67 -2.84 8.54
C THR A 226 -17.53 -1.57 8.53
N ALA A 227 -17.60 -0.82 9.62
CA ALA A 227 -18.50 0.33 9.74
C ALA A 227 -17.93 1.61 9.13
N GLY A 228 -18.70 2.23 8.22
CA GLY A 228 -18.38 3.55 7.66
C GLY A 228 -17.13 3.57 6.78
N GLN A 229 -16.90 2.50 6.02
CA GLN A 229 -15.90 2.47 4.95
C GLN A 229 -16.35 3.37 3.78
N PRO A 230 -15.44 4.12 3.13
CA PRO A 230 -15.77 4.92 1.95
C PRO A 230 -16.08 4.02 0.75
N THR A 231 -16.79 4.54 -0.25
CA THR A 231 -16.97 3.80 -1.52
C THR A 231 -15.61 3.56 -2.17
N ALA A 232 -15.32 2.32 -2.56
CA ALA A 232 -14.09 2.00 -3.29
C ALA A 232 -14.10 2.71 -4.66
N PRO A 233 -13.00 3.36 -5.08
CA PRO A 233 -12.88 3.94 -6.42
C PRO A 233 -13.12 2.92 -7.53
N GLY A 234 -13.70 3.36 -8.65
CA GLY A 234 -14.11 2.45 -9.74
C GLY A 234 -12.98 1.62 -10.34
N TYR A 235 -11.76 2.17 -10.38
CA TYR A 235 -10.58 1.47 -10.88
C TYR A 235 -10.05 0.35 -9.96
N PHE A 236 -10.51 0.24 -8.71
CA PHE A 236 -9.94 -0.73 -7.77
C PHE A 236 -10.06 -2.19 -8.23
N GLY A 237 -11.19 -2.53 -8.85
CA GLY A 237 -11.40 -3.85 -9.43
C GLY A 237 -10.59 -4.11 -10.70
N TYR A 238 -10.17 -3.05 -11.41
CA TYR A 238 -9.36 -3.12 -12.63
C TYR A 238 -7.88 -3.34 -12.30
N ASP A 239 -7.33 -2.59 -11.34
CA ASP A 239 -5.93 -2.76 -10.93
C ASP A 239 -5.70 -4.10 -10.21
N ALA A 240 -6.62 -4.52 -9.32
CA ALA A 240 -6.54 -5.82 -8.65
C ALA A 240 -6.65 -7.02 -9.61
N ASP A 241 -7.37 -6.87 -10.73
CA ASP A 241 -7.48 -7.86 -11.81
C ASP A 241 -6.22 -7.86 -12.68
N LEU A 242 -5.72 -6.70 -13.11
CA LEU A 242 -4.47 -6.58 -13.86
C LEU A 242 -3.25 -7.05 -13.06
N ASN A 243 -3.23 -6.88 -11.74
CA ASN A 243 -2.22 -7.42 -10.84
C ASN A 243 -2.28 -8.95 -10.65
N ARG A 244 -3.19 -9.65 -11.35
CA ARG A 244 -3.26 -11.13 -11.43
C ARG A 244 -2.94 -11.68 -12.81
N ARG A 245 -2.98 -10.83 -13.85
CA ARG A 245 -2.87 -11.22 -15.25
C ARG A 245 -1.46 -11.10 -15.80
N ASP A 246 -1.16 -11.89 -16.82
CA ASP A 246 0.07 -11.72 -17.62
C ASP A 246 -0.14 -10.55 -18.58
N ARG A 247 0.14 -9.34 -18.08
CA ARG A 247 -0.14 -8.05 -18.75
C ARG A 247 1.11 -7.48 -19.42
N GLU A 248 0.89 -6.60 -20.40
CA GLU A 248 1.98 -5.87 -21.05
C GLU A 248 2.85 -5.10 -20.03
N LEU A 249 4.16 -5.09 -20.29
CA LEU A 249 5.13 -4.34 -19.49
C LEU A 249 4.99 -2.84 -19.75
N PHE A 250 5.30 -2.03 -18.75
CA PHE A 250 5.35 -0.58 -18.89
C PHE A 250 6.43 -0.12 -19.88
N ASP A 251 6.00 0.50 -20.99
CA ASP A 251 6.89 1.18 -21.93
C ASP A 251 6.75 2.71 -21.76
N ALA A 252 7.70 3.30 -21.02
CA ALA A 252 7.78 4.74 -20.83
C ALA A 252 8.06 5.52 -22.13
N ALA A 253 8.71 4.90 -23.13
CA ALA A 253 9.04 5.55 -24.40
C ALA A 253 7.81 5.67 -25.32
N ALA A 254 6.83 4.76 -25.20
CA ALA A 254 5.58 4.81 -25.95
C ALA A 254 4.62 5.94 -25.51
N LEU A 255 4.77 6.45 -24.28
CA LEU A 255 3.78 7.37 -23.66
C LEU A 255 4.02 8.86 -23.94
N ALA A 256 5.19 9.23 -24.48
CA ALA A 256 5.61 10.62 -24.60
C ALA A 256 5.84 11.04 -26.06
N VAL A 257 4.75 11.15 -26.83
CA VAL A 257 4.76 11.86 -28.12
C VAL A 257 4.22 13.28 -27.90
N PRO A 258 5.07 14.33 -27.92
CA PRO A 258 4.60 15.70 -27.90
C PRO A 258 3.82 16.00 -29.18
N LEU A 259 2.62 16.57 -29.04
CA LEU A 259 1.83 17.08 -30.15
C LEU A 259 1.98 18.61 -30.26
N ASP A 260 2.05 19.08 -31.50
CA ASP A 260 1.76 20.48 -31.81
C ASP A 260 0.24 20.76 -31.72
N ALA A 261 -0.12 22.05 -31.85
CA ALA A 261 -1.50 22.49 -31.68
C ALA A 261 -2.45 21.90 -32.73
N ASP A 262 -2.00 21.74 -33.98
CA ASP A 262 -2.84 21.25 -35.07
C ASP A 262 -3.12 19.75 -34.92
N ALA A 263 -2.08 18.96 -34.60
CA ALA A 263 -2.20 17.53 -34.30
C ALA A 263 -3.06 17.28 -33.05
N PHE A 264 -2.92 18.11 -32.00
CA PHE A 264 -3.75 18.03 -30.80
C PHE A 264 -5.22 18.33 -31.10
N LEU A 265 -5.51 19.41 -31.86
CA LEU A 265 -6.87 19.78 -32.22
C LEU A 265 -7.53 18.75 -33.14
N ALA A 266 -6.78 18.15 -34.07
CA ALA A 266 -7.26 17.05 -34.90
C ALA A 266 -7.67 15.84 -34.03
N ARG A 267 -6.80 15.37 -33.13
CA ARG A 267 -7.11 14.26 -32.21
C ARG A 267 -8.32 14.57 -31.31
N ARG A 268 -8.46 15.82 -30.86
CA ARG A 268 -9.63 16.24 -30.06
C ARG A 268 -10.93 16.23 -30.88
N ALA A 269 -10.86 16.52 -32.19
CA ALA A 269 -12.01 16.45 -33.08
C ALA A 269 -12.52 15.00 -33.29
N ASP A 270 -11.64 14.00 -33.15
CA ASP A 270 -11.99 12.58 -33.15
C ASP A 270 -12.70 12.11 -31.84
N GLY A 271 -12.99 13.03 -30.90
CA GLY A 271 -13.71 12.74 -29.65
C GLY A 271 -12.82 12.23 -28.50
N VAL A 272 -11.49 12.35 -28.63
CA VAL A 272 -10.52 11.94 -27.60
C VAL A 272 -10.64 12.82 -26.35
N VAL A 273 -10.64 12.19 -25.17
CA VAL A 273 -10.82 12.88 -23.88
C VAL A 273 -9.57 13.71 -23.55
N VAL A 274 -9.77 14.96 -23.16
CA VAL A 274 -8.69 15.86 -22.73
C VAL A 274 -8.60 15.86 -21.21
N VAL A 275 -7.47 15.43 -20.68
CA VAL A 275 -7.08 15.59 -19.27
C VAL A 275 -6.21 16.84 -19.18
N ASP A 276 -6.64 17.83 -18.41
CA ASP A 276 -5.87 19.05 -18.18
C ASP A 276 -5.24 18.99 -16.78
N ALA A 277 -3.93 18.80 -16.74
CA ALA A 277 -3.16 18.58 -15.53
C ALA A 277 -2.54 19.86 -14.95
N ARG A 278 -2.99 21.03 -15.41
CA ARG A 278 -2.65 22.34 -14.84
C ARG A 278 -3.37 22.59 -13.51
N ASP A 279 -2.92 23.64 -12.82
CA ASP A 279 -3.54 24.16 -11.61
C ASP A 279 -5.04 24.50 -11.84
N PRO A 280 -5.93 24.26 -10.85
CA PRO A 280 -7.36 24.51 -10.99
C PRO A 280 -7.74 25.97 -11.29
N LEU A 281 -6.95 26.96 -10.86
CA LEU A 281 -7.20 28.38 -11.16
C LEU A 281 -6.79 28.71 -12.59
N GLU A 282 -5.69 28.14 -13.09
CA GLU A 282 -5.34 28.23 -14.53
C GLU A 282 -6.40 27.58 -15.43
N PHE A 283 -6.94 26.43 -15.01
CA PHE A 283 -8.04 25.76 -15.70
C PHE A 283 -9.32 26.60 -15.65
N ALA A 284 -9.69 27.15 -14.50
CA ALA A 284 -10.87 28.00 -14.34
C ALA A 284 -10.77 29.32 -15.12
N ALA A 285 -9.57 29.89 -15.26
CA ALA A 285 -9.32 31.07 -16.08
C ALA A 285 -9.45 30.81 -17.59
N GLY A 286 -9.15 29.59 -18.04
CA GLY A 286 -9.33 29.17 -19.43
C GLY A 286 -8.93 27.73 -19.69
N HIS A 287 -9.87 26.94 -20.23
CA HIS A 287 -9.66 25.54 -20.59
C HIS A 287 -10.41 25.18 -21.88
N LEU A 288 -10.10 24.01 -22.43
CA LEU A 288 -10.81 23.46 -23.58
C LEU A 288 -12.16 22.86 -23.13
N ALA A 289 -13.27 23.29 -23.72
CA ALA A 289 -14.59 22.76 -23.40
C ALA A 289 -14.64 21.22 -23.48
N GLY A 290 -15.14 20.57 -22.44
CA GLY A 290 -15.17 19.10 -22.30
C GLY A 290 -13.88 18.46 -21.77
N ALA A 291 -12.84 19.24 -21.45
CA ALA A 291 -11.68 18.75 -20.71
C ALA A 291 -12.02 18.48 -19.24
N VAL A 292 -11.33 17.51 -18.64
CA VAL A 292 -11.41 17.18 -17.21
C VAL A 292 -10.13 17.67 -16.53
N ASN A 293 -10.25 18.49 -15.49
CA ASN A 293 -9.07 18.94 -14.72
C ASN A 293 -8.69 17.92 -13.67
N VAL A 294 -7.43 17.45 -13.72
CA VAL A 294 -6.83 16.57 -12.71
C VAL A 294 -5.40 17.07 -12.48
N PRO A 295 -5.15 17.95 -11.50
CA PRO A 295 -3.86 18.62 -11.33
C PRO A 295 -2.68 17.66 -11.10
N ALA A 296 -1.56 17.90 -11.77
CA ALA A 296 -0.35 17.06 -11.69
C ALA A 296 0.35 17.12 -10.31
N ASP A 297 0.18 18.22 -9.57
CA ASP A 297 0.84 18.52 -8.30
C ASP A 297 0.05 18.05 -7.06
N GLY A 298 -0.95 17.19 -7.26
CA GLY A 298 -1.76 16.61 -6.20
C GLY A 298 -1.99 15.11 -6.36
N ARG A 299 -3.24 14.69 -6.18
CA ARG A 299 -3.72 13.30 -6.17
C ARG A 299 -3.91 12.73 -7.59
N PHE A 300 -2.98 13.03 -8.49
CA PHE A 300 -3.18 12.87 -9.94
C PHE A 300 -3.62 11.45 -10.35
N ALA A 301 -2.92 10.43 -9.86
CA ALA A 301 -3.21 9.03 -10.19
C ALA A 301 -4.57 8.57 -9.63
N GLU A 302 -4.81 8.79 -8.33
CA GLU A 302 -6.06 8.44 -7.65
C GLU A 302 -7.29 9.13 -8.29
N GLN A 303 -7.18 10.42 -8.58
CA GLN A 303 -8.24 11.20 -9.20
C GLN A 303 -8.47 10.77 -10.66
N SER A 304 -7.41 10.53 -11.41
CA SER A 304 -7.49 10.02 -12.79
C SER A 304 -8.22 8.67 -12.84
N GLY A 305 -7.84 7.69 -12.00
CA GLY A 305 -8.56 6.41 -11.90
C GLY A 305 -10.01 6.53 -11.41
N THR A 306 -10.36 7.63 -10.75
CA THR A 306 -11.73 7.90 -10.27
C THR A 306 -12.63 8.51 -11.34
N VAL A 307 -12.09 9.31 -12.27
CA VAL A 307 -12.89 10.11 -13.25
C VAL A 307 -12.70 9.70 -14.71
N LEU A 308 -11.71 8.86 -15.02
CA LEU A 308 -11.40 8.42 -16.39
C LEU A 308 -11.67 6.91 -16.52
N ASP A 309 -12.21 6.50 -17.67
CA ASP A 309 -12.27 5.09 -18.06
C ASP A 309 -10.90 4.66 -18.64
N PRO A 310 -10.29 3.55 -18.18
CA PRO A 310 -8.99 3.10 -18.68
C PRO A 310 -9.01 2.68 -20.16
N ALA A 311 -10.18 2.48 -20.78
CA ALA A 311 -10.32 2.19 -22.21
C ALA A 311 -10.36 3.46 -23.08
N TRP A 312 -10.46 4.67 -22.50
CA TRP A 312 -10.51 5.90 -23.29
C TRP A 312 -9.11 6.29 -23.82
N PRO A 313 -8.98 6.67 -25.10
CA PRO A 313 -7.79 7.38 -25.55
C PRO A 313 -7.74 8.74 -24.83
N LEU A 314 -6.54 9.15 -24.41
CA LEU A 314 -6.33 10.38 -23.65
C LEU A 314 -5.36 11.33 -24.37
N LEU A 315 -5.75 12.61 -24.38
CA LEU A 315 -4.88 13.75 -24.63
C LEU A 315 -4.58 14.43 -23.30
N VAL A 316 -3.31 14.68 -23.01
CA VAL A 316 -2.89 15.35 -21.77
C VAL A 316 -2.35 16.75 -22.10
N ILE A 317 -2.92 17.77 -21.45
CA ILE A 317 -2.33 19.11 -21.32
C ILE A 317 -1.62 19.12 -19.98
N ALA A 318 -0.30 19.33 -19.98
CA ALA A 318 0.48 19.39 -18.75
C ALA A 318 1.29 20.68 -18.64
N PRO A 319 1.59 21.17 -17.41
CA PRO A 319 2.65 22.14 -17.21
C PRO A 319 3.94 21.65 -17.86
N ARG A 320 4.73 22.56 -18.46
CA ARG A 320 6.07 22.19 -18.94
C ARG A 320 6.96 21.84 -17.75
N VAL A 321 7.14 20.55 -17.50
CA VAL A 321 8.29 20.08 -16.71
C VAL A 321 9.54 20.51 -17.45
N ALA A 322 10.39 21.31 -16.79
CA ALA A 322 11.68 21.71 -17.36
C ALA A 322 12.60 20.49 -17.42
N SER A 323 12.52 19.74 -18.52
CA SER A 323 13.41 18.61 -18.79
C SER A 323 14.85 19.08 -18.63
N ARG A 324 15.66 18.37 -17.83
CA ARG A 324 17.12 18.56 -17.75
C ARG A 324 17.79 18.11 -19.06
N ARG A 325 17.56 18.86 -20.13
CA ARG A 325 18.33 18.87 -21.37
C ARG A 325 18.73 20.31 -21.68
N PRO A 326 19.95 20.57 -22.20
CA PRO A 326 20.39 21.93 -22.51
C PRO A 326 19.46 22.62 -23.51
N SER A 327 19.26 23.91 -23.30
CA SER A 327 18.31 24.77 -24.00
C SER A 327 18.53 24.86 -25.52
N LEU A 328 17.43 24.75 -26.28
CA LEU A 328 17.14 25.64 -27.41
C LEU A 328 15.68 26.10 -27.28
N GLY A 329 15.44 27.40 -27.45
CA GLY A 329 14.26 28.07 -26.88
C GLY A 329 13.01 28.09 -27.76
N SER A 330 11.85 28.00 -27.10
CA SER A 330 10.56 28.64 -27.46
C SER A 330 9.52 28.34 -26.37
N PRO A 331 8.74 29.32 -25.87
CA PRO A 331 7.67 29.08 -24.91
C PRO A 331 6.38 28.58 -25.59
N GLY A 332 5.65 27.68 -24.92
CA GLY A 332 4.36 27.14 -25.39
C GLY A 332 4.05 25.80 -24.72
N SER A 333 2.86 25.62 -24.16
CA SER A 333 2.47 24.39 -23.43
C SER A 333 2.79 23.12 -24.23
N ALA A 334 3.35 22.11 -23.55
CA ALA A 334 3.54 20.80 -24.16
C ALA A 334 2.27 19.98 -23.97
N SER A 335 1.83 19.31 -25.03
CA SER A 335 0.70 18.38 -24.99
C SER A 335 1.17 17.00 -25.41
N THR A 336 0.69 15.95 -24.76
CA THR A 336 1.14 14.56 -25.01
C THR A 336 -0.05 13.63 -25.18
N ALA A 337 0.08 12.62 -26.05
CA ALA A 337 -0.94 11.61 -26.27
C ALA A 337 -0.41 10.21 -25.89
N SER A 338 -1.23 9.45 -25.17
CA SER A 338 -0.97 8.03 -24.93
C SER A 338 -1.53 7.18 -26.07
N PRO A 339 -0.81 6.16 -26.58
CA PRO A 339 -1.38 5.19 -27.51
C PRO A 339 -2.38 4.27 -26.77
N ALA A 340 -3.60 4.16 -27.31
CA ALA A 340 -4.59 3.22 -26.79
C ALA A 340 -4.33 1.81 -27.34
N THR A 341 -4.06 0.84 -26.47
CA THR A 341 -4.03 -0.58 -26.82
C THR A 341 -5.46 -1.11 -26.91
N SER A 342 -6.02 -1.08 -28.12
CA SER A 342 -7.40 -1.54 -28.37
C SER A 342 -7.50 -3.06 -28.54
N PRO A 343 -8.25 -3.80 -27.70
CA PRO A 343 -8.77 -5.09 -28.09
C PRO A 343 -9.93 -4.88 -29.08
N THR A 344 -9.87 -5.53 -30.25
CA THR A 344 -10.91 -5.41 -31.29
C THR A 344 -12.30 -5.80 -30.76
N PRO A 345 -13.32 -4.92 -30.84
CA PRO A 345 -14.68 -5.29 -30.46
C PRO A 345 -15.31 -6.17 -31.54
N ARG A 346 -15.86 -7.33 -31.13
CA ARG A 346 -16.82 -8.07 -31.96
C ARG A 346 -18.14 -7.28 -32.00
N PRO A 347 -18.79 -7.13 -33.17
CA PRO A 347 -20.08 -6.44 -33.25
C PRO A 347 -21.18 -7.27 -32.56
N PRO A 348 -22.07 -6.66 -31.76
CA PRO A 348 -23.25 -7.33 -31.25
C PRO A 348 -24.26 -7.56 -32.39
N SER A 349 -24.86 -8.76 -32.42
CA SER A 349 -25.93 -9.11 -33.36
C SER A 349 -27.22 -8.36 -33.02
N ALA A 350 -27.72 -7.57 -33.97
CA ALA A 350 -28.93 -6.75 -33.79
C ALA A 350 -30.23 -7.58 -33.81
N PRO A 351 -31.21 -7.31 -32.93
CA PRO A 351 -32.60 -7.73 -33.10
C PRO A 351 -33.39 -6.73 -33.97
N SER A 352 -34.34 -7.24 -34.76
CA SER A 352 -35.21 -6.46 -35.65
C SER A 352 -36.34 -5.70 -34.91
N PRO A 353 -36.90 -4.62 -35.50
CA PRO A 353 -37.87 -3.76 -34.81
C PRO A 353 -39.31 -4.27 -34.87
N SER A 354 -40.02 -4.26 -33.74
CA SER A 354 -41.47 -4.53 -33.66
C SER A 354 -42.24 -3.34 -33.07
N ARG A 355 -42.96 -2.64 -33.97
CA ARG A 355 -44.11 -1.72 -33.83
C ARG A 355 -44.56 -1.21 -32.44
N CYS A 356 -44.83 0.10 -32.41
CA CYS A 356 -45.45 0.85 -31.31
C CYS A 356 -46.88 0.40 -30.94
N ALA A 357 -47.21 0.47 -29.65
CA ALA A 357 -48.56 0.72 -29.13
C ALA A 357 -48.48 1.47 -27.78
N ARG A 358 -49.31 2.52 -27.58
CA ARG A 358 -49.44 3.26 -26.31
C ARG A 358 -50.57 2.67 -25.46
N PRO A 359 -50.43 2.59 -24.13
CA PRO A 359 -51.55 2.59 -23.18
C PRO A 359 -51.80 4.00 -22.57
N PRO A 360 -52.97 4.24 -21.95
CA PRO A 360 -53.37 5.55 -21.41
C PRO A 360 -52.88 5.80 -19.96
N ALA A 361 -53.19 6.98 -19.42
CA ALA A 361 -52.60 7.52 -18.19
C ALA A 361 -53.55 7.58 -16.97
N ALA A 362 -52.93 7.81 -15.79
CA ALA A 362 -53.48 8.27 -14.51
C ALA A 362 -54.25 7.24 -13.63
N PRO A 363 -54.42 7.47 -12.31
CA PRO A 363 -53.96 8.61 -11.49
C PRO A 363 -53.13 8.26 -10.23
N SER A 364 -52.60 9.30 -9.57
CA SER A 364 -51.84 9.24 -8.30
C SER A 364 -52.73 9.09 -7.04
N PRO A 365 -52.15 8.64 -5.91
CA PRO A 365 -52.62 9.06 -4.59
C PRO A 365 -51.50 9.58 -3.65
N THR A 366 -51.94 10.29 -2.59
CA THR A 366 -51.14 11.10 -1.65
C THR A 366 -50.73 10.41 -0.35
N CYS A 367 -49.81 11.06 0.40
CA CYS A 367 -49.22 10.63 1.68
C CYS A 367 -50.19 10.48 2.87
N ALA A 368 -49.86 9.58 3.81
CA ALA A 368 -49.97 9.76 5.28
C ALA A 368 -49.33 8.56 6.05
N PRO A 369 -49.11 8.61 7.39
CA PRO A 369 -47.97 7.92 8.03
C PRO A 369 -48.27 6.70 8.93
N ASN A 370 -47.20 5.97 9.30
CA ASN A 370 -47.21 4.72 10.08
C ASN A 370 -46.93 4.90 11.59
N SER A 371 -47.64 4.14 12.45
CA SER A 371 -47.20 3.51 13.73
C SER A 371 -48.42 2.99 14.55
N PRO A 372 -48.27 2.07 15.54
CA PRO A 372 -47.34 0.92 15.64
C PRO A 372 -47.93 -0.40 16.23
N ALA A 373 -47.28 -1.54 15.96
CA ALA A 373 -47.24 -2.79 16.79
C ALA A 373 -48.56 -3.58 17.04
N PRO A 374 -48.59 -4.76 17.71
CA PRO A 374 -47.49 -5.60 18.23
C PRO A 374 -47.55 -7.14 17.95
N ASN A 375 -46.43 -7.82 18.24
CA ASN A 375 -46.27 -9.20 18.75
C ASN A 375 -47.15 -10.38 18.26
N ARG A 376 -46.48 -11.48 17.84
CA ARG A 376 -46.69 -12.82 18.42
C ARG A 376 -45.45 -13.73 18.32
N ARG A 377 -45.31 -14.60 19.32
CA ARG A 377 -44.20 -15.54 19.59
C ARG A 377 -44.45 -16.94 18.98
N TRP A 378 -43.58 -17.88 19.35
CA TRP A 378 -43.61 -19.36 19.25
C TRP A 378 -42.74 -19.89 18.08
N SER A 379 -41.57 -20.54 18.28
CA SER A 379 -41.27 -21.85 18.93
C SER A 379 -41.93 -23.03 18.20
N SER A 380 -41.29 -24.18 17.89
CA SER A 380 -40.08 -24.81 18.47
C SER A 380 -39.52 -25.98 17.63
N THR A 381 -38.28 -26.40 17.93
CA THR A 381 -37.72 -27.79 17.91
C THR A 381 -37.67 -28.68 16.64
N SER A 382 -36.43 -29.06 16.31
CA SER A 382 -35.90 -30.43 16.05
C SER A 382 -36.39 -31.30 14.87
N ALA A 383 -35.44 -31.79 14.05
CA ALA A 383 -35.02 -33.20 14.06
C ALA A 383 -33.74 -33.41 13.21
N ALA A 384 -32.90 -34.38 13.60
CA ALA A 384 -31.68 -34.75 12.86
C ALA A 384 -31.88 -36.04 12.05
N ARG A 385 -31.07 -36.24 11.00
CA ARG A 385 -30.76 -37.59 10.46
C ARG A 385 -29.42 -37.59 9.73
N ALA A 386 -28.53 -38.50 10.14
CA ALA A 386 -27.27 -38.80 9.45
C ALA A 386 -27.42 -40.03 8.55
N SER A 387 -26.63 -40.14 7.48
CA SER A 387 -26.27 -41.41 6.80
C SER A 387 -25.18 -41.20 5.72
N ALA A 388 -24.14 -42.03 5.78
CA ALA A 388 -23.10 -42.28 4.77
C ALA A 388 -22.49 -43.67 5.09
N PRO A 389 -21.54 -44.26 4.32
CA PRO A 389 -21.06 -44.00 2.95
C PRO A 389 -21.10 -45.28 2.05
N ARG A 390 -20.56 -45.24 0.81
CA ARG A 390 -19.99 -46.43 0.13
C ARG A 390 -19.05 -46.03 -1.03
N ALA A 391 -18.16 -46.94 -1.45
CA ALA A 391 -16.99 -46.66 -2.29
C ALA A 391 -16.74 -47.70 -3.42
N ALA A 392 -15.73 -47.39 -4.26
CA ALA A 392 -14.96 -48.23 -5.22
C ALA A 392 -15.38 -48.33 -6.71
N SER A 393 -14.54 -47.70 -7.58
CA SER A 393 -13.77 -48.19 -8.76
C SER A 393 -14.16 -49.48 -9.52
N PRO A 394 -13.77 -49.70 -10.81
CA PRO A 394 -12.53 -49.23 -11.47
C PRO A 394 -12.61 -48.81 -12.98
N ALA A 395 -11.44 -48.57 -13.60
CA ALA A 395 -11.24 -48.15 -14.98
C ALA A 395 -10.68 -49.27 -15.91
N PRO A 396 -10.67 -49.01 -17.24
CA PRO A 396 -9.52 -49.30 -18.10
C PRO A 396 -9.25 -48.15 -19.12
N SER A 397 -8.52 -48.36 -20.22
CA SER A 397 -7.05 -48.19 -20.33
C SER A 397 -6.62 -48.13 -21.83
N ILE A 398 -5.30 -48.13 -22.14
CA ILE A 398 -4.67 -48.25 -23.51
C ILE A 398 -4.78 -46.95 -24.38
N SER A 399 -3.80 -46.47 -25.16
CA SER A 399 -2.51 -47.02 -25.65
C SER A 399 -1.27 -46.13 -25.37
N ARG A 400 -0.42 -45.80 -26.37
CA ARG A 400 1.04 -45.57 -26.21
C ARG A 400 1.80 -44.95 -27.42
N TRP A 401 2.80 -44.08 -27.12
CA TRP A 401 4.18 -43.95 -27.73
C TRP A 401 4.32 -43.50 -29.22
N PRO A 402 5.51 -43.01 -29.70
CA PRO A 402 6.54 -42.16 -29.05
C PRO A 402 7.30 -41.10 -29.95
N ASN A 403 8.21 -40.35 -29.31
CA ASN A 403 9.54 -39.88 -29.79
C ASN A 403 9.76 -38.66 -30.75
N SER A 404 10.38 -37.62 -30.16
CA SER A 404 11.77 -37.15 -30.42
C SER A 404 12.08 -35.78 -31.09
N ARG A 405 13.26 -35.25 -30.70
CA ARG A 405 14.14 -34.24 -31.33
C ARG A 405 13.92 -32.73 -31.08
N THR A 406 14.70 -32.22 -30.11
CA THR A 406 15.74 -31.17 -30.29
C THR A 406 15.61 -30.16 -31.44
N ALA A 407 15.55 -28.87 -31.10
CA ALA A 407 16.18 -27.80 -31.87
C ALA A 407 16.58 -26.60 -30.97
N SER A 408 17.88 -26.34 -30.84
CA SER A 408 18.38 -25.10 -30.24
C SER A 408 18.49 -24.01 -31.32
N ALA A 409 17.86 -22.87 -31.12
CA ALA A 409 18.02 -21.71 -32.01
C ALA A 409 18.91 -20.65 -31.36
N ARG A 410 20.16 -20.56 -31.81
CA ARG A 410 21.08 -19.46 -31.46
C ARG A 410 20.70 -18.23 -32.28
N TYR A 411 20.53 -17.08 -31.64
CA TYR A 411 20.61 -15.80 -32.35
C TYR A 411 21.96 -15.12 -32.04
N ARG A 412 22.85 -15.12 -33.04
CA ARG A 412 24.04 -14.25 -33.09
C ARG A 412 23.77 -13.11 -34.06
N ARG A 413 23.83 -11.87 -33.57
CA ARG A 413 24.19 -10.68 -34.34
C ARG A 413 25.06 -9.80 -33.44
N THR A 414 26.39 -9.87 -33.56
CA THR A 414 27.22 -8.97 -34.38
C THR A 414 27.16 -7.52 -33.92
N ALA A 415 28.14 -7.14 -33.09
CA ALA A 415 28.47 -5.75 -32.81
C ALA A 415 29.25 -5.12 -34.00
N PRO A 416 29.27 -3.78 -34.11
CA PRO A 416 30.40 -3.02 -34.59
C PRO A 416 31.25 -2.51 -33.41
N SER A 417 32.58 -2.59 -33.56
CA SER A 417 33.58 -1.95 -32.68
C SER A 417 33.83 -0.48 -33.08
N TRP A 418 34.97 0.09 -32.66
CA TRP A 418 35.43 1.49 -32.84
C TRP A 418 34.77 2.47 -31.83
N CYS A 419 35.47 3.22 -30.96
CA CYS A 419 36.91 3.42 -30.75
C CYS A 419 37.28 3.54 -29.25
N THR A 420 38.55 3.32 -28.93
CA THR A 420 39.16 3.42 -27.59
C THR A 420 39.66 4.82 -27.23
N ALA A 421 39.34 5.28 -26.00
CA ALA A 421 40.23 6.02 -25.06
C ALA A 421 40.79 7.42 -25.47
N PRO A 422 41.26 8.29 -24.53
CA PRO A 422 41.61 8.02 -23.13
C PRO A 422 41.02 8.96 -22.06
N ALA A 423 41.33 8.64 -20.80
CA ALA A 423 40.92 9.35 -19.59
C ALA A 423 41.80 10.58 -19.27
N ALA A 424 41.25 11.55 -18.51
CA ALA A 424 42.02 12.46 -17.66
C ALA A 424 41.17 13.10 -16.52
N THR A 425 41.64 12.94 -15.28
CA THR A 425 41.65 13.90 -14.15
C THR A 425 40.40 14.68 -13.71
N ALA A 426 40.14 14.59 -12.40
CA ALA A 426 39.48 15.62 -11.56
C ALA A 426 40.53 16.28 -10.62
N PRO A 427 40.19 17.26 -9.76
CA PRO A 427 39.28 18.42 -9.86
C PRO A 427 40.11 19.75 -9.69
N PRO A 428 39.54 20.95 -9.38
CA PRO A 428 39.25 21.29 -7.97
C PRO A 428 38.12 22.33 -7.68
N SER A 429 37.70 22.36 -6.40
CA SER A 429 37.29 23.52 -5.57
C SER A 429 36.25 24.59 -6.00
N ARG A 430 35.38 24.91 -5.03
CA ARG A 430 34.52 26.12 -4.89
C ARG A 430 35.17 27.46 -5.31
N PRO A 431 34.33 28.47 -5.58
CA PRO A 431 34.36 29.66 -4.71
C PRO A 431 33.00 30.02 -4.09
N ALA A 432 33.02 30.94 -3.14
CA ALA A 432 31.86 31.49 -2.45
C ALA A 432 31.62 32.97 -2.82
N CYS A 433 30.44 33.47 -2.46
CA CYS A 433 30.08 34.89 -2.34
C CYS A 433 30.16 35.79 -3.59
N CYS A 434 29.00 36.32 -3.99
CA CYS A 434 28.87 37.78 -4.15
C CYS A 434 27.43 38.21 -3.87
N ALA A 435 27.27 39.29 -3.09
CA ALA A 435 25.98 39.90 -2.77
C ALA A 435 25.98 41.36 -3.21
N THR A 436 24.84 41.86 -3.66
CA THR A 436 24.52 43.30 -3.86
C THR A 436 22.99 43.42 -3.93
N THR A 437 22.28 43.70 -2.83
CA THR A 437 21.91 45.05 -2.33
C THR A 437 21.02 45.90 -3.25
N ALA A 438 19.73 46.02 -2.90
CA ALA A 438 18.88 47.18 -3.22
C ALA A 438 17.72 47.35 -2.20
N THR A 439 18.03 47.99 -1.07
CA THR A 439 17.19 48.95 -0.32
C THR A 439 15.64 48.85 -0.31
N ARG A 440 15.06 48.67 0.91
CA ARG A 440 14.12 49.63 1.52
C ARG A 440 14.07 49.45 3.06
N ARG A 441 13.86 50.55 3.80
CA ARG A 441 13.89 50.62 5.28
C ARG A 441 12.50 50.35 5.90
N PRO A 442 12.44 49.91 7.18
CA PRO A 442 11.19 49.65 7.93
C PRO A 442 10.76 50.83 8.83
N PRO A 443 9.53 50.80 9.37
CA PRO A 443 9.14 51.54 10.58
C PRO A 443 9.53 50.77 11.87
N THR A 444 9.41 51.44 13.02
CA THR A 444 10.17 51.14 14.25
C THR A 444 9.35 50.64 15.45
N CYS A 445 10.03 49.91 16.35
CA CYS A 445 9.77 49.77 17.79
C CYS A 445 8.49 49.05 18.29
N SER A 446 8.68 47.94 19.01
CA SER A 446 8.75 48.00 20.48
C SER A 446 9.53 46.79 21.05
N ALA A 447 9.98 46.87 22.31
CA ALA A 447 10.98 45.96 22.88
C ALA A 447 10.40 44.94 23.88
N ALA A 448 10.94 43.71 23.87
CA ALA A 448 10.83 42.75 24.97
C ALA A 448 12.04 41.78 25.00
N THR A 449 12.84 41.95 26.05
CA THR A 449 13.83 41.08 26.72
C THR A 449 14.13 39.66 26.15
N ALA A 450 15.42 39.39 25.92
CA ALA A 450 15.97 38.04 25.70
C ALA A 450 16.48 37.38 27.01
N PRO A 451 16.51 36.03 27.12
CA PRO A 451 16.91 35.33 28.35
C PRO A 451 18.44 35.20 28.51
N GLY A 452 18.89 35.10 29.78
CA GLY A 452 20.30 34.93 30.15
C GLY A 452 20.78 33.46 30.19
N PRO A 453 22.12 33.23 30.26
CA PRO A 453 22.73 31.90 30.16
C PRO A 453 22.68 31.07 31.47
N PRO A 454 22.87 29.74 31.38
CA PRO A 454 22.80 28.83 32.54
C PRO A 454 24.03 28.92 33.46
N ARG A 455 23.87 28.49 34.72
CA ARG A 455 24.95 28.31 35.72
C ARG A 455 25.24 26.82 35.95
N PRO A 456 26.47 26.44 36.34
CA PRO A 456 26.90 25.04 36.43
C PRO A 456 26.58 24.38 37.78
N GLU A 457 26.63 23.04 37.78
CA GLU A 457 26.60 22.17 38.97
C GLU A 457 27.87 22.29 39.83
N PRO A 458 27.79 21.95 41.14
CA PRO A 458 28.94 21.57 41.95
C PRO A 458 29.08 20.04 42.06
N ALA A 459 30.31 19.55 41.93
CA ALA A 459 30.69 18.18 42.27
C ALA A 459 31.84 18.18 43.28
N ASP A 460 31.72 17.39 44.35
CA ASP A 460 32.83 16.83 45.15
C ASP A 460 32.24 15.75 46.10
N ARG A 461 32.77 14.51 46.14
CA ARG A 461 33.83 14.00 47.04
C ARG A 461 33.45 14.00 48.54
N ALA A 462 33.70 12.96 49.34
CA ALA A 462 34.25 11.62 49.08
C ALA A 462 34.02 10.65 50.27
N ALA A 463 34.12 9.34 49.96
CA ALA A 463 34.85 8.28 50.68
C ALA A 463 34.35 7.62 51.99
N ALA A 464 34.63 6.30 52.03
CA ALA A 464 34.74 5.39 53.20
C ALA A 464 33.41 5.00 53.89
N GLU A 465 33.21 3.81 54.49
CA GLU A 465 34.13 2.72 54.90
C GLU A 465 33.65 1.29 54.53
N ARG A 466 34.43 0.27 54.92
CA ARG A 466 34.24 -1.17 54.67
C ARG A 466 33.58 -1.86 55.87
N GLY A 467 32.88 -2.97 55.67
CA GLY A 467 32.48 -3.85 56.79
C GLY A 467 31.62 -5.07 56.45
N THR A 468 32.25 -6.25 56.36
CA THR A 468 31.84 -7.56 56.93
C THR A 468 30.36 -7.77 57.36
N SER A 469 29.65 -8.89 57.19
CA SER A 469 29.86 -10.24 56.64
C SER A 469 28.78 -11.18 57.25
N GLY A 470 28.25 -12.16 56.51
CA GLY A 470 27.81 -13.46 57.08
C GLY A 470 26.32 -13.69 57.42
N GLY A 471 25.90 -14.97 57.31
CA GLY A 471 24.58 -15.53 57.70
C GLY A 471 23.53 -15.49 56.59
N ARG A 472 23.28 -16.53 55.78
CA ARG A 472 22.71 -17.88 56.06
C ARG A 472 21.38 -17.88 56.84
N GLY A 473 20.31 -18.40 56.22
CA GLY A 473 19.29 -19.17 56.95
C GLY A 473 17.81 -19.01 56.52
N ASN A 474 17.28 -20.06 55.89
CA ASN A 474 15.92 -20.60 56.05
C ASN A 474 14.67 -19.77 55.68
N GLU A 475 14.09 -20.13 54.53
CA GLU A 475 12.67 -20.57 54.42
C GLU A 475 12.36 -21.73 55.41
N PRO A 476 11.09 -22.08 55.76
CA PRO A 476 9.93 -22.06 54.85
C PRO A 476 8.54 -21.77 55.50
N SER A 477 7.50 -22.00 54.68
CA SER A 477 6.19 -22.62 54.98
C SER A 477 4.92 -21.80 54.71
N ALA A 478 4.16 -22.36 53.78
CA ALA A 478 2.80 -22.03 53.36
C ALA A 478 1.75 -22.01 54.49
N GLY A 479 0.63 -21.30 54.26
CA GLY A 479 -0.49 -21.33 55.22
C GLY A 479 -1.79 -20.61 54.83
N ARG A 480 -2.54 -21.20 53.88
CA ARG A 480 -4.02 -21.14 53.71
C ARG A 480 -4.79 -19.81 53.66
N VAL A 481 -5.64 -19.76 52.63
CA VAL A 481 -6.94 -19.06 52.56
C VAL A 481 -7.86 -19.42 53.73
N ASP A 482 -8.58 -18.44 54.27
CA ASP A 482 -9.99 -18.63 54.68
C ASP A 482 -10.81 -17.34 54.50
N THR A 483 -12.13 -17.43 54.67
CA THR A 483 -13.15 -16.53 54.11
C THR A 483 -14.07 -15.89 55.15
N GLY A 484 -14.71 -14.77 54.76
CA GLY A 484 -15.68 -14.02 55.57
C GLY A 484 -15.05 -12.88 56.38
N GLY A 485 -15.69 -11.74 56.61
CA GLY A 485 -17.00 -11.25 56.15
C GLY A 485 -17.45 -10.08 57.05
N GLY A 486 -18.23 -9.13 56.53
CA GLY A 486 -18.91 -8.12 57.36
C GLY A 486 -18.47 -6.65 57.22
N MET A 487 -19.22 -5.93 56.38
CA MET A 487 -19.61 -4.52 56.47
C MET A 487 -18.92 -3.57 57.48
N SER A 488 -18.41 -2.44 56.98
CA SER A 488 -18.85 -1.12 57.47
C SER A 488 -18.79 -0.05 56.38
N ARG A 489 -19.63 0.98 56.52
CA ARG A 489 -19.81 2.07 55.54
C ARG A 489 -18.82 3.20 55.80
N THR A 490 -18.31 3.84 54.74
CA THR A 490 -17.93 5.26 54.81
C THR A 490 -18.10 5.95 53.46
N THR A 491 -19.18 6.72 53.33
CA THR A 491 -19.40 7.62 52.20
C THR A 491 -18.52 8.86 52.32
N ARG A 492 -17.66 9.13 51.34
CA ARG A 492 -17.25 10.48 50.97
C ARG A 492 -17.55 10.74 49.50
N ARG A 493 -17.84 12.01 49.19
CA ARG A 493 -18.58 12.46 48.00
C ARG A 493 -17.97 13.79 47.54
N VAL A 494 -18.13 14.13 46.25
CA VAL A 494 -17.91 15.46 45.63
C VAL A 494 -16.43 15.80 45.32
N PRO A 495 -16.09 16.54 44.22
CA PRO A 495 -16.95 17.13 43.16
C PRO A 495 -16.72 16.62 41.72
N ARG A 496 -17.75 16.82 40.87
CA ARG A 496 -17.59 17.01 39.43
C ARG A 496 -17.21 18.47 39.15
N CYS A 497 -16.29 18.72 38.22
CA CYS A 497 -16.16 20.04 37.59
C CYS A 497 -17.05 20.13 36.36
N THR A 498 -17.96 21.10 36.35
CA THR A 498 -18.59 21.63 35.13
C THR A 498 -17.85 22.87 34.68
N ARG A 499 -17.52 22.98 33.40
CA ARG A 499 -17.24 24.28 32.78
C ARG A 499 -17.71 24.31 31.34
N THR A 500 -18.76 25.09 31.11
CA THR A 500 -19.11 25.63 29.79
C THR A 500 -18.19 26.81 29.47
N GLY A 501 -17.97 27.03 28.18
CA GLY A 501 -17.13 28.08 27.60
C GLY A 501 -17.04 27.84 26.11
#